data_AF-A0AAD8A5K6-F1
#
_entry.id   AF-A0AAD8A5K6-F1
#
_cell.length_a   1.000
_cell.length_b   1.000
_cell.length_c   1.000
_cell.angle_alpha   90.00
_cell.angle_beta   90.00
_cell.angle_gamma   90.00
#
_symmetry.space_group_name_H-M   'P 1'
#
loop_
_entity.id
_entity.type
_entity.pdbx_description
1 polymer ?
#
loop_
_entity_poly.entity_id
_entity_poly.type
_entity_poly.pdbx_seq_one_letter_code
_entity_poly.pdbx_strand_id
1 'polypeptide(L)'
;MVNIDQPVLVGLHRSECTIMVSRSVFVALALLCACFVLANAAVSVTSSTKRPVVQDPAFSGAGTQPGLQIWRVERFNVVSVPAEKHGKFHIGDSYLVLNTKNNRRSWDIHSWHGNETSNDESAVAAMKMVELDNLLGGGPVQHREDQGEESQMFRNYFPNGIEYLPGGVASGLRHVPRPN
;
A
#
# COMPACT_ATOMS: atom_id res chain seq x y z
N MET A 1 57.01 43.51 -52.25
CA MET A 1 55.57 43.81 -52.45
C MET A 1 54.92 42.49 -52.79
N VAL A 2 54.05 41.88 -51.98
CA VAL A 2 52.96 42.40 -51.15
C VAL A 2 52.81 41.47 -49.92
N ASN A 3 52.40 42.07 -48.81
CA ASN A 3 52.05 41.44 -47.54
C ASN A 3 50.53 41.12 -47.55
N ILE A 4 50.04 40.34 -46.56
CA ILE A 4 48.62 40.24 -46.12
C ILE A 4 47.84 38.93 -46.46
N ASP A 5 47.51 38.24 -45.36
CA ASP A 5 46.27 37.54 -44.95
C ASP A 5 45.96 36.05 -45.13
N GLN A 6 45.81 35.43 -43.93
CA GLN A 6 44.86 34.43 -43.41
C GLN A 6 44.67 33.08 -44.12
N PRO A 7 44.82 31.97 -43.36
CA PRO A 7 43.97 30.80 -43.51
C PRO A 7 42.89 30.74 -42.42
N VAL A 8 41.64 30.84 -42.89
CA VAL A 8 40.42 30.48 -42.17
C VAL A 8 40.45 28.98 -41.88
N LEU A 9 40.48 28.58 -40.60
CA LEU A 9 40.27 27.19 -40.18
C LEU A 9 38.92 27.05 -39.49
N VAL A 10 38.01 26.37 -40.18
CA VAL A 10 36.76 25.83 -39.66
C VAL A 10 37.08 24.70 -38.67
N GLY A 11 36.49 24.73 -37.48
CA GLY A 11 36.70 23.66 -36.49
C GLY A 11 35.83 23.79 -35.25
N LEU A 12 34.66 23.16 -35.31
CA LEU A 12 33.72 22.87 -34.23
C LEU A 12 34.43 22.26 -33.00
N HIS A 13 34.25 22.83 -31.80
CA HIS A 13 33.96 22.02 -30.60
C HIS A 13 33.39 22.88 -29.46
N ARG A 14 32.26 22.45 -28.91
CA ARG A 14 31.60 23.03 -27.73
C ARG A 14 32.53 22.95 -26.52
N SER A 15 32.65 24.05 -25.79
CA SER A 15 33.32 24.14 -24.50
C SER A 15 32.42 23.59 -23.40
N GLU A 16 32.81 22.46 -22.81
CA GLU A 16 32.22 21.99 -21.55
C GLU A 16 32.83 22.78 -20.39
N CYS A 17 31.96 23.47 -19.64
CA CYS A 17 32.28 24.17 -18.41
C CYS A 17 32.67 23.16 -17.33
N THR A 18 33.96 22.94 -17.11
CA THR A 18 34.45 22.18 -15.95
C THR A 18 34.36 23.07 -14.71
N ILE A 19 33.33 22.85 -13.90
CA ILE A 19 33.20 23.47 -12.57
C ILE A 19 34.29 22.90 -11.67
N MET A 20 35.28 23.73 -11.37
CA MET A 20 36.40 23.43 -10.50
C MET A 20 35.94 23.46 -9.02
N VAL A 21 35.37 22.36 -8.53
CA VAL A 21 35.06 22.20 -7.10
C VAL A 21 36.36 21.84 -6.35
N SER A 22 36.84 22.78 -5.53
CA SER A 22 38.10 22.68 -4.78
C SER A 22 38.19 21.41 -3.93
N ARG A 23 39.39 20.79 -3.88
CA ARG A 23 39.71 19.57 -3.10
C ARG A 23 39.31 19.66 -1.63
N SER A 24 39.23 20.87 -1.07
CA SER A 24 38.78 21.10 0.32
C SER A 24 37.28 20.83 0.53
N VAL A 25 36.45 21.01 -0.51
CA VAL A 25 34.99 20.78 -0.45
C VAL A 25 34.67 19.29 -0.52
N PHE A 26 35.43 18.51 -1.29
CA PHE A 26 35.30 17.05 -1.33
C PHE A 26 35.65 16.38 0.00
N VAL A 27 36.66 16.89 0.71
CA VAL A 27 37.03 16.36 2.05
C VAL A 27 35.98 16.71 3.10
N ALA A 28 35.39 17.91 3.04
CA ALA A 28 34.30 18.31 3.95
C ALA A 28 33.02 17.50 3.72
N LEU A 29 32.67 17.19 2.46
CA LEU A 29 31.50 16.36 2.13
C LEU A 29 31.71 14.88 2.49
N ALA A 30 32.94 14.36 2.35
CA ALA A 30 33.28 13.00 2.76
C ALA A 30 33.27 12.83 4.29
N LEU A 31 33.69 13.84 5.06
CA LEU A 31 33.66 13.82 6.53
C LEU A 31 32.23 13.94 7.09
N LEU A 32 31.35 14.70 6.44
CA LEU A 32 29.91 14.74 6.79
C LEU A 32 29.19 13.43 6.44
N CYS A 33 29.58 12.77 5.34
CA CYS A 33 29.05 11.46 4.96
C CYS A 33 29.51 10.36 5.93
N ALA A 34 30.76 10.39 6.39
CA ALA A 34 31.29 9.45 7.38
C ALA A 34 30.62 9.62 8.76
N CYS A 35 30.29 10.84 9.18
CA CYS A 35 29.52 11.07 10.42
C CYS A 35 28.09 10.54 10.34
N PHE A 36 27.44 10.58 9.17
CA PHE A 36 26.10 10.00 8.98
C PHE A 36 26.13 8.46 8.93
N VAL A 37 27.19 7.86 8.39
CA VAL A 37 27.35 6.39 8.35
C VAL A 37 27.70 5.82 9.73
N LEU A 38 28.43 6.57 10.57
CA LEU A 38 28.75 6.12 11.93
C LEU A 38 27.60 6.29 12.93
N ALA A 39 26.61 7.15 12.65
CA ALA A 39 25.46 7.34 13.53
C ALA A 39 24.39 6.24 13.45
N ASN A 40 24.41 5.38 12.41
CA ASN A 40 23.33 4.40 12.17
C ASN A 40 23.72 2.92 12.36
N ALA A 41 24.91 2.61 12.90
CA ALA A 41 25.30 1.22 13.16
C ALA A 41 24.67 0.60 14.44
N ALA A 42 23.71 1.27 15.07
CA ALA A 42 23.03 0.78 16.27
C ALA A 42 21.53 1.10 16.30
N VAL A 43 20.81 0.95 15.18
CA VAL A 43 19.39 0.56 15.26
C VAL A 43 19.35 -0.96 15.22
N SER A 44 19.67 -1.58 16.35
CA SER A 44 19.21 -2.96 16.57
C SER A 44 17.70 -2.87 16.61
N VAL A 45 17.03 -3.37 15.57
CA VAL A 45 15.60 -3.68 15.63
C VAL A 45 15.47 -4.74 16.72
N THR A 46 15.26 -4.28 17.95
CA THR A 46 14.97 -5.13 19.08
C THR A 46 13.68 -5.86 18.72
N SER A 47 13.72 -7.19 18.81
CA SER A 47 12.58 -8.06 18.61
C SER A 47 11.38 -7.47 19.34
N SER A 48 10.39 -7.02 18.57
CA SER A 48 9.12 -6.51 19.09
C SER A 48 8.60 -7.51 20.12
N THR A 49 8.52 -7.10 21.39
CA THR A 49 7.73 -7.80 22.39
C THR A 49 6.31 -7.83 21.83
N LYS A 50 5.95 -8.96 21.19
CA LYS A 50 4.68 -9.15 20.52
C LYS A 50 3.61 -9.04 21.58
N ARG A 51 3.08 -7.82 21.79
CA ARG A 51 1.84 -7.63 22.53
C ARG A 51 0.84 -8.63 21.92
N PRO A 52 0.10 -9.40 22.73
CA PRO A 52 -0.91 -10.28 22.17
C PRO A 52 -1.84 -9.40 21.34
N VAL A 53 -1.70 -9.49 20.02
CA VAL A 53 -2.57 -8.79 19.09
C VAL A 53 -3.91 -9.45 19.31
N VAL A 54 -4.88 -8.68 19.81
CA VAL A 54 -6.26 -9.15 19.95
C VAL A 54 -6.72 -9.45 18.54
N GLN A 55 -6.80 -10.73 18.22
CA GLN A 55 -7.17 -11.22 16.91
C GLN A 55 -8.69 -11.40 16.86
N ASP A 56 -9.31 -10.85 15.83
CA ASP A 56 -10.72 -11.04 15.53
C ASP A 56 -11.00 -12.53 15.27
N PRO A 57 -12.00 -13.13 15.94
CA PRO A 57 -12.36 -14.53 15.71
C PRO A 57 -12.76 -14.80 14.25
N ALA A 58 -13.22 -13.80 13.50
CA ALA A 58 -13.54 -13.94 12.08
C ALA A 58 -12.34 -14.31 11.20
N PHE A 59 -11.12 -14.05 11.67
CA PHE A 59 -9.87 -14.40 10.96
C PHE A 59 -9.30 -15.77 11.36
N SER A 60 -10.05 -16.57 12.12
CA SER A 60 -9.64 -17.94 12.43
C SER A 60 -9.40 -18.74 11.15
N GLY A 61 -8.19 -19.28 11.00
CA GLY A 61 -7.79 -20.07 9.83
C GLY A 61 -7.56 -19.26 8.55
N ALA A 62 -7.60 -17.93 8.60
CA ALA A 62 -7.31 -17.08 7.45
C ALA A 62 -5.91 -17.36 6.89
N GLY A 63 -5.80 -17.44 5.56
CA GLY A 63 -4.50 -17.62 4.90
C GLY A 63 -3.91 -19.02 4.95
N THR A 64 -4.60 -20.01 5.54
CA THR A 64 -4.07 -21.38 5.73
C THR A 64 -4.22 -22.29 4.50
N GLN A 65 -5.24 -22.03 3.66
CA GLN A 65 -5.50 -22.77 2.43
C GLN A 65 -5.46 -21.82 1.24
N PRO A 66 -4.99 -22.28 0.06
CA PRO A 66 -5.05 -21.49 -1.16
C PRO A 66 -6.50 -21.14 -1.51
N GLY A 67 -6.69 -19.93 -2.06
CA GLY A 67 -8.00 -19.45 -2.48
C GLY A 67 -8.33 -18.06 -1.92
N LEU A 68 -9.58 -17.68 -2.13
CA LEU A 68 -10.10 -16.35 -1.80
C LEU A 68 -10.97 -16.41 -0.54
N GLN A 69 -10.71 -15.52 0.40
CA GLN A 69 -11.56 -15.31 1.58
C GLN A 69 -12.00 -13.86 1.60
N ILE A 70 -13.29 -13.62 1.82
CA ILE A 70 -13.88 -12.28 1.80
C ILE A 70 -14.64 -12.05 3.11
N TRP A 71 -14.47 -10.86 3.67
CA TRP A 71 -15.23 -10.37 4.81
C TRP A 71 -15.83 -9.02 4.48
N ARG A 72 -17.03 -8.78 5.01
CA ARG A 72 -17.72 -7.50 4.95
C ARG A 72 -17.65 -6.82 6.29
N VAL A 73 -17.45 -5.51 6.31
CA VAL A 73 -17.53 -4.72 7.54
C VAL A 73 -19.00 -4.51 7.88
N GLU A 74 -19.39 -4.87 9.11
CA GLU A 74 -20.73 -4.68 9.63
C GLU A 74 -20.64 -4.12 11.06
N ARG A 75 -20.92 -2.82 11.22
CA ARG A 75 -20.93 -2.12 12.53
C ARG A 75 -19.69 -2.42 13.40
N PHE A 76 -18.51 -2.04 12.90
CA PHE A 76 -17.20 -2.27 13.51
C PHE A 76 -16.70 -3.72 13.58
N ASN A 77 -17.48 -4.69 13.11
CA ASN A 77 -17.07 -6.09 13.05
C ASN A 77 -16.80 -6.52 11.60
N VAL A 78 -16.06 -7.61 11.42
CA VAL A 78 -15.87 -8.26 10.12
C VAL A 78 -16.66 -9.56 10.07
N VAL A 79 -17.48 -9.74 9.05
CA VAL A 79 -18.36 -10.90 8.87
C VAL A 79 -17.97 -11.62 7.59
N SER A 80 -17.74 -12.93 7.67
CA SER A 80 -17.36 -13.72 6.50
C SER A 80 -18.46 -13.75 5.45
N VAL A 81 -18.08 -13.50 4.20
CA VAL A 81 -18.98 -13.55 3.04
C VAL A 81 -18.95 -14.97 2.45
N PRO A 82 -20.11 -15.64 2.33
CA PRO A 82 -20.20 -16.96 1.71
C PRO A 82 -19.66 -16.97 0.27
N ALA A 83 -19.06 -18.08 -0.14
CA ALA A 83 -18.41 -18.22 -1.45
C ALA A 83 -19.37 -17.96 -2.62
N GLU A 84 -20.65 -18.26 -2.47
CA GLU A 84 -21.69 -18.06 -3.48
C GLU A 84 -21.98 -16.57 -3.76
N LYS A 85 -21.56 -15.69 -2.84
CA LYS A 85 -21.72 -14.24 -2.95
C LYS A 85 -20.42 -13.52 -3.32
N HIS A 86 -19.32 -14.25 -3.52
CA HIS A 86 -18.06 -13.63 -3.94
C HIS A 86 -18.24 -12.95 -5.30
N GLY A 87 -17.66 -11.76 -5.44
CA GLY A 87 -17.82 -10.90 -6.62
C GLY A 87 -19.01 -9.95 -6.56
N LYS A 88 -19.88 -10.04 -5.55
CA LYS A 88 -21.00 -9.13 -5.34
C LYS A 88 -20.70 -8.19 -4.19
N PHE A 89 -20.60 -6.90 -4.48
CA PHE A 89 -20.21 -5.89 -3.51
C PHE A 89 -21.29 -4.82 -3.41
N HIS A 90 -21.75 -4.57 -2.18
CA HIS A 90 -22.63 -3.44 -1.90
C HIS A 90 -21.84 -2.12 -1.93
N ILE A 91 -22.32 -1.14 -2.70
CA ILE A 91 -21.64 0.15 -2.89
C ILE A 91 -21.63 1.02 -1.62
N GLY A 92 -22.52 0.72 -0.67
CA GLY A 92 -22.59 1.37 0.64
C GLY A 92 -21.71 0.72 1.70
N ASP A 93 -20.94 -0.32 1.38
CA ASP A 93 -20.17 -1.12 2.34
C ASP A 93 -18.66 -1.11 2.03
N SER A 94 -17.86 -1.51 3.02
CA SER A 94 -16.43 -1.80 2.88
C SER A 94 -16.13 -3.29 3.12
N TYR A 95 -15.13 -3.83 2.42
CA TYR A 95 -14.79 -5.26 2.42
C TYR A 95 -13.28 -5.49 2.58
N LEU A 96 -12.94 -6.63 3.17
CA LEU A 96 -11.60 -7.21 3.10
C LEU A 96 -11.61 -8.44 2.20
N VAL A 97 -10.61 -8.54 1.33
CA VAL A 97 -10.41 -9.70 0.46
C VAL A 97 -8.98 -10.19 0.64
N LEU A 98 -8.83 -11.45 1.04
CA LEU A 98 -7.55 -12.13 1.16
C LEU A 98 -7.43 -13.17 0.06
N ASN A 99 -6.42 -13.03 -0.78
CA ASN A 99 -6.02 -14.05 -1.73
C ASN A 99 -4.79 -14.81 -1.21
N THR A 100 -4.92 -16.12 -1.02
CA THR A 100 -3.83 -17.00 -0.61
C THR A 100 -3.31 -17.77 -1.83
N LYS A 101 -2.04 -17.56 -2.19
CA LYS A 101 -1.44 -18.23 -3.35
C LYS A 101 -1.18 -19.71 -3.08
N ASN A 102 -1.01 -20.49 -4.14
CA ASN A 102 -0.84 -21.95 -4.07
C ASN A 102 0.34 -22.41 -3.19
N ASN A 103 1.35 -21.56 -2.97
CA ASN A 103 2.47 -21.86 -2.08
C ASN A 103 2.15 -21.71 -0.58
N ARG A 104 0.94 -21.25 -0.21
CA ARG A 104 0.45 -21.01 1.17
C ARG A 104 1.36 -20.11 2.02
N ARG A 105 2.22 -19.32 1.37
CA ARG A 105 3.24 -18.47 2.00
C ARG A 105 3.32 -17.08 1.37
N SER A 106 2.39 -16.77 0.47
CA SER A 106 2.28 -15.46 -0.15
C SER A 106 0.80 -15.12 -0.25
N TRP A 107 0.50 -13.89 0.15
CA TRP A 107 -0.86 -13.39 0.28
C TRP A 107 -0.93 -11.98 -0.29
N ASP A 108 -2.10 -11.63 -0.80
CA ASP A 108 -2.48 -10.26 -1.12
C ASP A 108 -3.75 -9.95 -0.31
N ILE A 109 -3.73 -8.86 0.45
CA ILE A 109 -4.90 -8.36 1.18
C ILE A 109 -5.37 -7.09 0.47
N HIS A 110 -6.64 -7.04 0.14
CA HIS A 110 -7.27 -5.89 -0.49
C HIS A 110 -8.32 -5.34 0.46
N SER A 111 -8.30 -4.03 0.64
CA SER A 111 -9.39 -3.28 1.27
C SER A 111 -10.20 -2.63 0.15
N TRP A 112 -11.42 -3.13 -0.09
CA TRP A 112 -12.32 -2.60 -1.11
C TRP A 112 -13.33 -1.65 -0.48
N HIS A 113 -13.52 -0.48 -1.08
CA HIS A 113 -14.40 0.57 -0.58
C HIS A 113 -15.44 0.96 -1.61
N GLY A 114 -16.71 0.77 -1.26
CA GLY A 114 -17.82 1.24 -2.08
C GLY A 114 -17.90 2.77 -2.11
N ASN A 115 -18.43 3.33 -3.19
CA ASN A 115 -18.50 4.78 -3.39
C ASN A 115 -19.44 5.49 -2.38
N GLU A 116 -20.31 4.74 -1.71
CA GLU A 116 -21.25 5.23 -0.69
C GLU A 116 -20.89 4.73 0.73
N THR A 117 -19.77 4.05 0.91
CA THR A 117 -19.38 3.50 2.23
C THR A 117 -19.17 4.60 3.26
N SER A 118 -19.55 4.32 4.51
CA SER A 118 -19.36 5.28 5.59
C SER A 118 -17.91 5.34 6.06
N ASN A 119 -17.50 6.49 6.62
CA ASN A 119 -16.13 6.72 7.08
C ASN A 119 -15.66 5.68 8.11
N ASP A 120 -16.54 5.22 8.99
CA ASP A 120 -16.22 4.20 9.98
C ASP A 120 -15.97 2.84 9.35
N GLU A 121 -16.74 2.45 8.34
CA GLU A 121 -16.55 1.16 7.67
C GLU A 121 -15.23 1.12 6.91
N SER A 122 -14.92 2.20 6.18
CA SER A 122 -13.63 2.36 5.49
C SER A 122 -12.45 2.33 6.46
N ALA A 123 -12.55 3.04 7.60
CA ALA A 123 -11.53 3.01 8.63
C ALA A 123 -11.36 1.62 9.26
N VAL A 124 -12.46 0.92 9.53
CA VAL A 124 -12.43 -0.45 10.07
C VAL A 124 -11.81 -1.40 9.06
N ALA A 125 -12.13 -1.31 7.76
CA ALA A 125 -11.54 -2.14 6.73
C ALA A 125 -10.00 -1.97 6.68
N ALA A 126 -9.52 -0.72 6.66
CA ALA A 126 -8.09 -0.42 6.69
C ALA A 126 -7.41 -0.92 7.97
N MET A 127 -8.03 -0.72 9.14
CA MET A 127 -7.50 -1.21 10.42
C MET A 127 -7.42 -2.74 10.46
N LYS A 128 -8.47 -3.41 9.99
CA LYS A 128 -8.57 -4.88 9.95
C LYS A 128 -7.60 -5.49 8.94
N MET A 129 -7.25 -4.77 7.88
CA MET A 129 -6.21 -5.19 6.93
C MET A 129 -4.85 -5.26 7.61
N VAL A 130 -4.51 -4.28 8.44
CA VAL A 130 -3.28 -4.30 9.26
C VAL A 130 -3.31 -5.42 10.31
N GLU A 131 -4.47 -5.67 10.91
CA GLU A 131 -4.63 -6.80 11.85
C GLU A 131 -4.39 -8.15 11.16
N LEU A 132 -4.95 -8.35 9.97
CA LEU A 132 -4.80 -9.56 9.17
C LEU A 132 -3.35 -9.72 8.64
N ASP A 133 -2.68 -8.64 8.27
CA ASP A 133 -1.27 -8.64 7.90
C ASP A 133 -0.38 -9.10 9.07
N ASN A 134 -0.61 -8.55 10.25
CA ASN A 134 0.10 -8.97 11.47
C ASN A 134 -0.16 -10.44 11.83
N LEU A 135 -1.38 -10.93 11.63
CA LEU A 135 -1.73 -12.34 11.82
C LEU A 135 -0.88 -13.26 10.94
N LEU A 136 -0.65 -12.84 9.69
CA LEU A 136 0.15 -13.57 8.69
C LEU A 136 1.65 -13.23 8.75
N GLY A 137 2.08 -12.58 9.83
CA GLY A 137 3.49 -12.32 10.13
C GLY A 137 4.11 -11.19 9.31
N GLY A 138 3.32 -10.26 8.77
CA GLY A 138 3.80 -9.16 7.93
C GLY A 138 4.21 -9.58 6.51
N GLY A 139 3.81 -10.78 6.09
CA GLY A 139 4.10 -11.33 4.76
C GLY A 139 3.16 -10.87 3.62
N PRO A 140 1.86 -10.59 3.87
CA PRO A 140 0.96 -10.10 2.83
C PRO A 140 1.36 -8.76 2.20
N VAL A 141 1.00 -8.57 0.93
CA VAL A 141 1.00 -7.25 0.28
C VAL A 141 -0.37 -6.61 0.46
N GLN A 142 -0.41 -5.37 0.94
CA GLN A 142 -1.65 -4.62 1.19
C GLN A 142 -2.02 -3.75 -0.01
N HIS A 143 -3.27 -3.82 -0.44
CA HIS A 143 -3.82 -3.09 -1.58
C HIS A 143 -5.06 -2.31 -1.15
N ARG A 144 -5.15 -1.06 -1.62
CA ARG A 144 -6.38 -0.27 -1.54
C ARG A 144 -7.10 -0.39 -2.87
N GLU A 145 -8.36 -0.79 -2.83
CA GLU A 145 -9.24 -0.89 -3.98
C GLU A 145 -10.43 0.05 -3.74
N ASP A 146 -10.70 0.93 -4.69
CA ASP A 146 -11.84 1.84 -4.66
C ASP A 146 -12.78 1.46 -5.80
N GLN A 147 -14.09 1.53 -5.56
CA GLN A 147 -15.11 1.10 -6.53
C GLN A 147 -14.89 1.74 -7.91
N GLY A 148 -14.77 0.92 -8.95
CA GLY A 148 -14.57 1.37 -10.34
C GLY A 148 -13.12 1.70 -10.70
N GLU A 149 -12.21 1.72 -9.73
CA GLU A 149 -10.77 1.94 -9.92
C GLU A 149 -9.94 0.72 -9.52
N GLU A 150 -10.57 -0.46 -9.43
CA GLU A 150 -9.90 -1.66 -8.94
C GLU A 150 -8.74 -2.08 -9.84
N SER A 151 -7.67 -2.51 -9.17
CA SER A 151 -6.50 -3.08 -9.82
C SER A 151 -6.89 -4.25 -10.72
N GLN A 152 -6.12 -4.45 -11.79
CA GLN A 152 -6.35 -5.60 -12.67
C GLN A 152 -6.19 -6.93 -11.90
N MET A 153 -5.31 -6.95 -10.90
CA MET A 153 -5.11 -8.10 -10.03
C MET A 153 -6.40 -8.46 -9.27
N PHE A 154 -7.03 -7.48 -8.63
CA PHE A 154 -8.26 -7.68 -7.88
C PHE A 154 -9.41 -8.16 -8.79
N ARG A 155 -9.57 -7.52 -9.96
CA ARG A 155 -10.58 -7.92 -10.95
C ARG A 155 -10.41 -9.35 -11.43
N ASN A 156 -9.17 -9.83 -11.57
CA ASN A 156 -8.89 -11.20 -12.01
C ASN A 156 -9.30 -12.28 -11.00
N TYR A 157 -9.58 -11.94 -9.74
CA TYR A 157 -10.10 -12.90 -8.76
C TYR A 157 -11.54 -13.31 -9.05
N PHE A 158 -12.28 -12.50 -9.80
CA PHE A 158 -13.70 -12.70 -10.10
C PHE A 158 -13.87 -12.98 -11.60
N PRO A 159 -13.83 -14.25 -12.05
CA PRO A 159 -13.85 -14.59 -13.48
C PRO A 159 -15.14 -14.15 -14.19
N ASN A 160 -16.23 -14.03 -13.45
CA ASN A 160 -17.51 -13.53 -13.97
C ASN A 160 -17.65 -12.00 -13.87
N GLY A 161 -16.58 -11.30 -13.46
CA GLY A 161 -16.59 -9.87 -13.16
C GLY A 161 -17.10 -9.56 -11.76
N ILE A 162 -17.03 -8.26 -11.44
CA ILE A 162 -17.53 -7.69 -10.19
C ILE A 162 -18.93 -7.11 -10.45
N GLU A 163 -19.89 -7.42 -9.58
CA GLU A 163 -21.25 -6.90 -9.60
C GLU A 163 -21.43 -5.89 -8.44
N TYR A 164 -21.81 -4.65 -8.78
CA TYR A 164 -22.13 -3.63 -7.79
C TYR A 164 -23.61 -3.66 -7.41
N LEU A 165 -23.88 -3.86 -6.12
CA LEU A 165 -25.22 -3.89 -5.56
C LEU A 165 -25.52 -2.57 -4.84
N PRO A 166 -26.72 -1.98 -5.02
CA PRO A 166 -27.10 -0.80 -4.27
C PRO A 166 -27.24 -1.09 -2.77
N GLY A 167 -27.17 -0.03 -1.96
CA GLY A 167 -27.34 -0.09 -0.51
C GLY A 167 -26.13 -0.66 0.23
N GLY A 168 -26.36 -1.08 1.47
CA GLY A 168 -25.33 -1.54 2.40
C GLY A 168 -25.89 -1.70 3.82
N VAL A 169 -25.01 -2.03 4.77
CA VAL A 169 -25.25 -2.00 6.21
C VAL A 169 -25.19 -0.54 6.68
N ALA A 170 -25.95 -0.23 7.72
CA ALA A 170 -25.89 1.11 8.32
C ALA A 170 -24.58 1.28 9.11
N SER A 171 -23.96 2.46 8.98
CA SER A 171 -22.83 2.92 9.79
C SER A 171 -22.99 2.56 11.26
N GLY A 172 -21.88 2.15 11.88
CA GLY A 172 -21.81 1.90 13.32
C GLY A 172 -21.75 3.18 14.15
N LEU A 173 -21.49 4.34 13.54
CA LEU A 173 -21.41 5.61 14.26
C LEU A 173 -22.78 6.10 14.69
N ARG A 174 -22.83 6.63 15.91
CA ARG A 174 -23.99 7.39 16.40
C ARG A 174 -23.86 8.85 15.96
N HIS A 175 -24.90 9.39 15.34
CA HIS A 175 -24.98 10.82 15.08
C HIS A 175 -25.07 11.59 16.40
N VAL A 176 -24.16 12.53 16.61
CA VAL A 176 -24.19 13.49 17.71
C VAL A 176 -24.47 14.87 17.09
N PRO A 177 -25.67 15.44 17.30
CA PRO A 177 -25.97 16.77 16.80
C PRO A 177 -25.05 17.80 17.49
N ARG A 178 -24.62 18.82 16.75
CA ARG A 178 -23.87 19.92 17.36
C ARG A 178 -24.79 20.65 18.36
N PRO A 179 -24.32 20.93 19.59
CA PRO A 179 -25.07 21.77 20.52
C PRO A 179 -25.29 23.16 19.92
N ASN A 180 -26.49 23.71 20.11
CA ASN A 180 -26.84 25.08 19.71
C ASN A 180 -26.14 26.13 20.58
#